data_AF-A0A1V0GY19-F1
#
_entry.id   AF-A0A1V0GY19-F1
#
_cell.length_a   1.000
_cell.length_b   1.000
_cell.length_c   1.000
_cell.angle_alpha   90.00
_cell.angle_beta   90.00
_cell.angle_gamma   90.00
#
_symmetry.space_group_name_H-M   'P 1'
#
loop_
_entity.id
_entity.type
_entity.pdbx_description
1 polymer ?
#
loop_
_entity_poly.entity_id
_entity_poly.type
_entity_poly.pdbx_seq_one_letter_code
_entity_poly.pdbx_strand_id
1 'polypeptide(L)'
;MDRPLFSRSLGTDAARPGSFHSRPASGRVATDPQRRRTVTTSAHDIFLDGLRNAHAMEKQALSIMQPQLNRLEHYPEVSALLDRHIRETEGQIRRIDEILDGLGTSASGLKDTMLSLGGSMAAVTHSLASDEILKNSLANYAFEHFEIAAYTSLITMAEQGGGQSAIPLLQQNLDEERAMAADIEAGLPDVVRQFIRLSASDQRADV
;
A
#
# COMPACT_ATOMS: atom_id res chain seq x y z
N MET A 1 -37.72 -45.54 28.76
CA MET A 1 -38.73 -44.70 29.43
C MET A 1 -38.43 -44.67 30.91
N ASP A 2 -38.70 -43.53 31.54
CA ASP A 2 -38.91 -43.31 32.97
C ASP A 2 -37.73 -43.42 33.95
N ARG A 3 -37.30 -42.23 34.42
CA ARG A 3 -36.96 -41.98 35.84
C ARG A 3 -38.28 -42.08 36.65
N PRO A 4 -38.34 -42.33 37.99
CA PRO A 4 -37.63 -41.46 38.95
C PRO A 4 -37.48 -41.86 40.46
N LEU A 5 -36.95 -40.89 41.24
CA LEU A 5 -37.26 -40.46 42.64
C LEU A 5 -36.64 -41.11 43.92
N PHE A 6 -36.40 -40.19 44.89
CA PHE A 6 -36.11 -40.27 46.34
C PHE A 6 -34.67 -40.61 46.77
N SER A 7 -34.04 -40.05 47.83
CA SER A 7 -34.53 -39.43 49.08
C SER A 7 -33.46 -38.51 49.73
N ARG A 8 -33.93 -37.60 50.58
CA ARG A 8 -33.21 -36.75 51.57
C ARG A 8 -32.29 -37.52 52.53
N SER A 9 -31.28 -36.84 53.09
CA SER A 9 -31.16 -36.64 54.55
C SER A 9 -30.10 -35.59 54.90
N LEU A 10 -30.41 -34.79 55.93
CA LEU A 10 -29.57 -33.79 56.61
C LEU A 10 -28.67 -34.48 57.64
N GLY A 11 -27.48 -33.91 57.88
CA GLY A 11 -26.59 -34.30 58.97
C GLY A 11 -25.75 -33.10 59.41
N THR A 12 -26.13 -32.53 60.54
CA THR A 12 -25.47 -31.48 61.30
C THR A 12 -24.17 -31.99 61.93
N ASP A 13 -23.11 -31.17 61.98
CA ASP A 13 -22.18 -31.24 63.10
C ASP A 13 -21.55 -29.87 63.40
N ALA A 14 -21.43 -29.59 64.70
CA ALA A 14 -21.05 -28.32 65.27
C ALA A 14 -19.74 -28.48 66.06
N ALA A 15 -18.73 -27.64 65.80
CA ALA A 15 -17.58 -27.50 66.69
C ALA A 15 -16.88 -26.14 66.55
N ARG A 16 -17.20 -25.26 67.51
CA ARG A 16 -16.36 -24.40 68.39
C ARG A 16 -15.11 -23.61 67.90
N PRO A 17 -14.73 -22.53 68.65
CA PRO A 17 -14.13 -21.32 68.09
C PRO A 17 -12.61 -21.20 68.31
N GLY A 18 -11.96 -20.38 67.47
CA GLY A 18 -10.58 -19.94 67.65
C GLY A 18 -10.36 -18.59 66.97
N SER A 19 -10.10 -17.56 67.78
CA SER A 19 -9.77 -16.20 67.37
C SER A 19 -8.27 -16.09 67.06
N PHE A 20 -7.87 -15.60 65.88
CA PHE A 20 -6.60 -14.90 65.70
C PHE A 20 -6.71 -13.86 64.58
N HIS A 21 -6.41 -12.60 64.94
CA HIS A 21 -6.24 -11.48 64.03
C HIS A 21 -5.00 -11.71 63.15
N SER A 22 -5.11 -11.45 61.85
CA SER A 22 -3.96 -11.13 60.99
C SER A 22 -4.41 -10.20 59.87
N ARG A 23 -3.86 -8.98 59.88
CA ARG A 23 -4.04 -7.93 58.85
C ARG A 23 -3.48 -8.42 57.51
N PRO A 24 -4.08 -8.08 56.35
CA PRO A 24 -3.42 -8.34 55.08
C PRO A 24 -2.27 -7.33 54.90
N ALA A 25 -1.07 -7.84 54.69
CA ALA A 25 0.04 -7.05 54.18
C ALA A 25 -0.29 -6.68 52.72
N SER A 26 -0.36 -5.37 52.47
CA SER A 26 -0.50 -4.79 51.13
C SER A 26 0.68 -5.24 50.26
N GLY A 27 0.42 -6.14 49.31
CA GLY A 27 1.38 -6.52 48.28
C GLY A 27 1.63 -5.33 47.37
N ARG A 28 2.80 -4.70 47.51
CA ARG A 28 3.34 -3.86 46.44
C ARG A 28 3.67 -4.75 45.26
N VAL A 29 2.83 -4.72 44.23
CA VAL A 29 3.21 -5.12 42.88
C VAL A 29 4.32 -4.16 42.47
N ALA A 30 5.57 -4.63 42.50
CA ALA A 30 6.67 -3.94 41.87
C ALA A 30 6.41 -3.98 40.35
N THR A 31 5.98 -2.87 39.78
CA THR A 31 5.97 -2.69 38.33
C THR A 31 7.43 -2.57 37.90
N ASP A 32 7.96 -3.65 37.34
CA ASP A 32 9.25 -3.64 36.65
C ASP A 32 9.21 -2.57 35.54
N PRO A 33 10.02 -1.49 35.63
CA PRO A 33 10.04 -0.44 34.62
C PRO A 33 10.77 -0.86 33.33
N GLN A 34 11.39 -2.04 33.30
CA GLN A 34 12.31 -2.44 32.23
C GLN A 34 11.73 -3.48 31.28
N ARG A 35 10.68 -3.11 30.50
CA ARG A 35 10.48 -3.79 29.21
C ARG A 35 9.67 -3.06 28.14
N ARG A 36 9.80 -1.74 28.00
CA ARG A 36 9.61 -1.10 26.68
C ARG A 36 10.95 -1.11 25.97
N ARG A 37 11.26 -2.20 25.25
CA ARG A 37 12.28 -2.14 24.19
C ARG A 37 11.74 -1.15 23.16
N THR A 38 12.27 0.07 23.15
CA THR A 38 12.23 0.90 21.95
C THR A 38 12.89 0.09 20.85
N VAL A 39 12.08 -0.44 19.93
CA VAL A 39 12.59 -1.04 18.70
C VAL A 39 13.15 0.13 17.91
N THR A 40 14.47 0.27 17.89
CA THR A 40 15.14 1.19 16.97
C THR A 40 15.08 0.55 15.59
N THR A 41 14.25 1.08 14.69
CA THR A 41 14.21 0.66 13.29
C THR A 41 15.58 0.93 12.66
N SER A 42 16.24 -0.10 12.13
CA SER A 42 17.53 0.08 11.45
C SER A 42 17.33 0.66 10.05
N ALA A 43 18.39 1.24 9.46
CA ALA A 43 18.35 1.72 8.07
C ALA A 43 17.99 0.58 7.09
N HIS A 44 18.42 -0.65 7.39
CA HIS A 44 18.04 -1.84 6.64
C HIS A 44 16.54 -2.15 6.76
N ASP A 45 15.96 -2.06 7.96
CA ASP A 45 14.51 -2.29 8.14
C ASP A 45 13.68 -1.24 7.39
N ILE A 46 14.11 0.04 7.42
CA ILE A 46 13.47 1.13 6.66
C ILE A 46 13.52 0.82 5.16
N PHE A 47 14.66 0.34 4.65
CA PHE A 47 14.81 -0.04 3.24
C PHE A 47 13.89 -1.20 2.86
N LEU A 48 13.79 -2.25 3.69
CA LEU A 48 12.89 -3.38 3.45
C LEU A 48 11.42 -2.95 3.44
N ASP A 49 11.01 -2.08 4.36
CA ASP A 49 9.65 -1.54 4.37
C ASP A 49 9.40 -0.65 3.15
N GLY A 50 10.41 0.12 2.72
CA GLY A 50 10.39 0.88 1.47
C GLY A 50 10.14 0.01 0.24
N LEU A 51 10.83 -1.13 0.11
CA LEU A 51 10.63 -2.09 -0.99
C LEU A 51 9.20 -2.66 -1.00
N ARG A 52 8.67 -3.01 0.18
CA ARG A 52 7.29 -3.51 0.30
C ARG A 52 6.26 -2.46 -0.10
N ASN A 53 6.50 -1.21 0.29
CA ASN A 53 5.64 -0.09 -0.09
C ASN A 53 5.70 0.18 -1.60
N ALA A 54 6.90 0.17 -2.21
CA ALA A 54 7.05 0.32 -3.65
C ALA A 54 6.31 -0.81 -4.41
N HIS A 55 6.47 -2.07 -3.97
CA HIS A 55 5.74 -3.17 -4.61
C HIS A 55 4.21 -3.03 -4.47
N ALA A 56 3.71 -2.50 -3.34
CA ALA A 56 2.28 -2.20 -3.19
C ALA A 56 1.82 -1.04 -4.09
N MET A 57 2.66 0.00 -4.25
CA MET A 57 2.46 1.13 -5.13
C MET A 57 2.29 0.69 -6.58
N GLU A 58 3.18 -0.16 -7.08
CA GLU A 58 3.10 -0.66 -8.46
C GLU A 58 1.83 -1.49 -8.71
N LYS A 59 1.46 -2.35 -7.75
CA LYS A 59 0.21 -3.11 -7.86
C LYS A 59 -1.01 -2.20 -7.89
N GLN A 60 -0.96 -1.11 -7.15
CA GLN A 60 -1.98 -0.10 -7.21
C GLN A 60 -2.01 0.62 -8.57
N ALA A 61 -0.85 1.01 -9.11
CA ALA A 61 -0.73 1.62 -10.44
C ALA A 61 -1.44 0.75 -11.50
N LEU A 62 -1.15 -0.56 -11.52
CA LEU A 62 -1.82 -1.52 -12.41
C LEU A 62 -3.34 -1.54 -12.23
N SER A 63 -3.82 -1.55 -10.98
CA SER A 63 -5.25 -1.59 -10.69
C SER A 63 -6.01 -0.35 -11.17
N ILE A 64 -5.31 0.78 -11.35
CA ILE A 64 -5.85 2.03 -11.87
C ILE A 64 -5.77 2.06 -13.40
N MET A 65 -4.60 1.72 -13.97
CA MET A 65 -4.35 1.81 -15.41
C MET A 65 -5.16 0.81 -16.23
N GLN A 66 -5.32 -0.43 -15.76
CA GLN A 66 -6.02 -1.48 -16.51
C GLN A 66 -7.48 -1.11 -16.83
N PRO A 67 -8.31 -0.64 -15.87
CA PRO A 67 -9.64 -0.13 -16.17
C PRO A 67 -9.65 1.10 -17.08
N GLN A 68 -8.67 2.02 -16.95
CA GLN A 68 -8.58 3.20 -17.82
C GLN A 68 -8.36 2.78 -19.28
N LEU A 69 -7.37 1.90 -19.54
CA LEU A 69 -7.06 1.41 -20.88
C LEU A 69 -8.26 0.71 -21.53
N ASN A 70 -8.97 -0.13 -20.77
CA ASN A 70 -10.12 -0.88 -21.27
C ASN A 70 -11.31 -0.02 -21.69
N ARG A 71 -11.39 1.22 -21.18
CA ARG A 71 -12.50 2.12 -21.41
C ARG A 71 -12.22 3.19 -22.45
N LEU A 72 -10.95 3.41 -22.77
CA LEU A 72 -10.50 4.45 -23.68
C LEU A 72 -10.86 4.12 -25.14
N GLU A 73 -11.48 5.06 -25.84
CA GLU A 73 -12.04 4.92 -27.19
C GLU A 73 -11.41 5.93 -28.17
N HIS A 74 -11.27 7.20 -27.78
CA HIS A 74 -10.96 8.29 -28.72
C HIS A 74 -9.52 8.84 -28.65
N TYR A 75 -8.65 8.17 -27.89
CA TYR A 75 -7.30 8.63 -27.56
C TYR A 75 -6.25 7.52 -27.79
N PRO A 76 -5.97 7.11 -29.05
CA PRO A 76 -5.10 5.97 -29.34
C PRO A 76 -3.66 6.16 -28.85
N GLU A 77 -3.15 7.40 -28.82
CA GLU A 77 -1.83 7.72 -28.28
C GLU A 77 -1.78 7.48 -26.77
N VAL A 78 -2.84 7.84 -26.04
CA VAL A 78 -2.95 7.59 -24.60
C VAL A 78 -3.13 6.09 -24.34
N SER A 79 -3.89 5.38 -25.17
CA SER A 79 -4.01 3.92 -25.09
C SER A 79 -2.65 3.24 -25.21
N ALA A 80 -1.84 3.66 -26.20
CA ALA A 80 -0.51 3.10 -26.42
C ALA A 80 0.44 3.40 -25.25
N LEU A 81 0.36 4.61 -24.69
CA LEU A 81 1.15 5.02 -23.54
C LEU A 81 0.79 4.19 -22.29
N LEU A 82 -0.50 4.04 -21.98
CA LEU A 82 -0.97 3.20 -20.86
C LEU A 82 -0.59 1.73 -21.04
N ASP A 83 -0.76 1.18 -22.23
CA ASP A 83 -0.41 -0.21 -22.54
C ASP A 83 1.10 -0.47 -22.39
N ARG A 84 1.94 0.48 -22.79
CA ARG A 84 3.39 0.43 -22.52
C ARG A 84 3.67 0.51 -21.02
N HIS A 85 3.08 1.48 -20.32
CA HIS A 85 3.34 1.69 -18.90
C HIS A 85 2.93 0.47 -18.07
N ILE A 86 1.79 -0.15 -18.35
CA ILE A 86 1.36 -1.41 -17.71
C ILE A 86 2.44 -2.49 -17.81
N ARG A 87 3.08 -2.67 -18.97
CA ARG A 87 4.17 -3.65 -19.13
C ARG A 87 5.43 -3.28 -18.35
N GLU A 88 5.78 -1.99 -18.33
CA GLU A 88 6.90 -1.45 -17.56
C GLU A 88 6.67 -1.70 -16.07
N THR A 89 5.50 -1.33 -15.54
CA THR A 89 5.04 -1.58 -14.17
C THR A 89 5.07 -3.06 -13.78
N GLU A 90 4.59 -3.96 -14.65
CA GLU A 90 4.75 -5.40 -14.41
C GLU A 90 6.23 -5.83 -14.31
N GLY A 91 7.11 -5.20 -15.09
CA GLY A 91 8.55 -5.39 -15.01
C GLY A 91 9.19 -4.80 -13.76
N GLN A 92 8.69 -3.67 -13.28
CA GLN A 92 9.13 -3.03 -12.04
C GLN A 92 8.78 -3.89 -10.83
N ILE A 93 7.57 -4.45 -10.78
CA ILE A 93 7.16 -5.43 -9.76
C ILE A 93 8.12 -6.63 -9.74
N ARG A 94 8.44 -7.21 -10.90
CA ARG A 94 9.38 -8.35 -11.00
C ARG A 94 10.77 -8.00 -10.48
N ARG A 95 11.27 -6.79 -10.75
CA ARG A 95 12.55 -6.30 -10.21
C ARG A 95 12.52 -6.13 -8.70
N ILE A 96 11.42 -5.62 -8.15
CA ILE A 96 11.27 -5.50 -6.69
C ILE A 96 11.20 -6.88 -6.04
N ASP A 97 10.50 -7.84 -6.64
CA ASP A 97 10.47 -9.22 -6.18
C ASP A 97 11.88 -9.85 -6.19
N GLU A 98 12.66 -9.65 -7.26
CA GLU A 98 14.06 -10.10 -7.35
C GLU A 98 14.93 -9.51 -6.24
N ILE A 99 14.78 -8.21 -5.95
CA ILE A 99 15.50 -7.55 -4.85
C ILE A 99 15.11 -8.16 -3.49
N LEU A 100 13.82 -8.31 -3.24
CA LEU A 100 13.30 -8.85 -1.97
C LEU A 100 13.77 -10.29 -1.75
N ASP A 101 13.72 -11.12 -2.79
CA ASP A 101 14.22 -12.50 -2.77
C ASP A 101 15.73 -12.55 -2.49
N GLY A 102 16.51 -11.67 -3.14
CA GLY A 102 17.94 -11.52 -2.90
C GLY A 102 18.31 -11.11 -1.46
N LEU A 103 17.38 -10.45 -0.77
CA LEU A 103 17.49 -10.06 0.65
C LEU A 103 16.89 -11.11 1.61
N GLY A 104 16.43 -12.25 1.09
CA GLY A 104 15.85 -13.33 1.88
C GLY A 104 14.50 -12.98 2.51
N THR A 105 13.75 -12.06 1.91
CA THR A 105 12.41 -11.66 2.35
C THR A 105 11.43 -11.67 1.17
N SER A 106 10.20 -11.22 1.39
CA SER A 106 9.20 -11.09 0.33
C SER A 106 8.35 -9.85 0.56
N ALA A 107 7.53 -9.49 -0.43
CA ALA A 107 6.58 -8.39 -0.32
C ALA A 107 5.52 -8.64 0.77
N SER A 108 5.30 -9.90 1.14
CA SER A 108 4.38 -10.27 2.23
C SER A 108 5.02 -9.99 3.60
N GLY A 109 4.75 -8.80 4.16
CA GLY A 109 5.26 -8.43 5.48
C GLY A 109 4.59 -7.23 6.14
N LEU A 110 4.02 -6.31 5.36
CA LEU A 110 3.42 -5.09 5.91
C LEU A 110 1.95 -4.98 5.47
N LYS A 111 1.03 -4.97 6.44
CA LYS A 111 -0.41 -4.94 6.17
C LYS A 111 -1.03 -3.55 6.01
N ASP A 112 -0.35 -2.46 6.38
CA ASP A 112 -1.11 -1.23 6.72
C ASP A 112 -0.45 0.12 6.34
N THR A 113 0.21 0.31 5.18
CA THR A 113 0.74 1.68 4.91
C THR A 113 0.70 2.19 3.47
N MET A 114 -0.30 1.79 2.69
CA MET A 114 -0.61 2.49 1.43
C MET A 114 -2.10 2.66 1.13
N LEU A 115 -2.94 2.75 2.15
CA LEU A 115 -4.40 2.90 1.96
C LEU A 115 -4.87 4.34 1.73
N SER A 116 -4.06 5.36 2.05
CA SER A 116 -4.53 6.77 2.11
C SER A 116 -4.38 7.55 0.79
N LEU A 117 -3.15 7.65 0.26
CA LEU A 117 -2.90 8.39 -1.00
C LEU A 117 -3.49 7.67 -2.20
N GLY A 118 -3.31 6.35 -2.22
CA GLY A 118 -3.88 5.48 -3.23
C GLY A 118 -5.41 5.55 -3.32
N GLY A 119 -6.10 5.49 -2.19
CA GLY A 119 -7.56 5.59 -2.16
C GLY A 119 -8.07 6.94 -2.69
N SER A 120 -7.32 8.01 -2.47
CA SER A 120 -7.67 9.35 -2.96
C SER A 120 -7.49 9.48 -4.48
N MET A 121 -6.41 8.92 -5.03
CA MET A 121 -6.16 8.89 -6.49
C MET A 121 -7.13 7.97 -7.22
N ALA A 122 -7.45 6.81 -6.63
CA ALA A 122 -8.48 5.92 -7.14
C ALA A 122 -9.85 6.63 -7.14
N ALA A 123 -10.19 7.40 -6.10
CA ALA A 123 -11.46 8.13 -6.06
C ALA A 123 -11.56 9.23 -7.15
N VAL A 124 -10.45 9.89 -7.51
CA VAL A 124 -10.41 10.89 -8.59
C VAL A 124 -10.60 10.23 -9.96
N THR A 125 -9.97 9.07 -10.19
CA THR A 125 -10.02 8.35 -11.47
C THR A 125 -11.33 7.59 -11.70
N HIS A 126 -12.11 7.30 -10.65
CA HIS A 126 -13.40 6.61 -10.76
C HIS A 126 -14.61 7.55 -10.88
N SER A 127 -14.40 8.86 -11.04
CA SER A 127 -15.52 9.77 -11.29
C SER A 127 -15.98 9.63 -12.76
N LEU A 128 -17.17 9.09 -12.99
CA LEU A 128 -17.85 9.05 -14.31
C LEU A 128 -18.31 10.46 -14.73
N ALA A 129 -17.37 11.38 -14.82
CA ALA A 129 -17.60 12.77 -15.17
C ALA A 129 -17.31 13.00 -16.65
N SER A 130 -17.88 14.06 -17.22
CA SER A 130 -17.70 14.40 -18.64
C SER A 130 -16.27 14.78 -19.03
N ASP A 131 -15.36 14.92 -18.07
CA ASP A 131 -13.96 15.32 -18.21
C ASP A 131 -12.98 14.22 -17.77
N GLU A 132 -13.42 12.96 -17.77
CA GLU A 132 -12.66 11.87 -17.17
C GLU A 132 -11.26 11.68 -17.76
N ILE A 133 -11.09 11.67 -19.08
CA ILE A 133 -9.77 11.58 -19.72
C ILE A 133 -8.81 12.69 -19.25
N LEU A 134 -9.30 13.90 -19.00
CA LEU A 134 -8.48 15.00 -18.50
C LEU A 134 -8.06 14.74 -17.06
N LYS A 135 -9.00 14.33 -16.20
CA LYS A 135 -8.72 13.97 -14.81
C LYS A 135 -7.75 12.81 -14.70
N ASN A 136 -7.93 11.77 -15.50
CA ASN A 136 -7.03 10.62 -15.55
C ASN A 136 -5.64 11.05 -16.01
N SER A 137 -5.53 11.88 -17.05
CA SER A 137 -4.22 12.37 -17.53
C SER A 137 -3.47 13.18 -16.45
N LEU A 138 -4.18 14.07 -15.74
CA LEU A 138 -3.59 14.84 -14.63
C LEU A 138 -3.24 13.95 -13.44
N ALA A 139 -4.10 12.98 -13.12
CA ALA A 139 -3.90 12.05 -12.02
C ALA A 139 -2.71 11.13 -12.29
N ASN A 140 -2.60 10.56 -13.49
CA ASN A 140 -1.49 9.72 -13.91
C ASN A 140 -0.19 10.53 -13.85
N TYR A 141 -0.15 11.74 -14.43
CA TYR A 141 1.04 12.60 -14.34
C TYR A 141 1.48 12.87 -12.90
N ALA A 142 0.55 13.18 -12.00
CA ALA A 142 0.86 13.37 -10.59
C ALA A 142 1.35 12.09 -9.91
N PHE A 143 0.82 10.93 -10.32
CA PHE A 143 1.23 9.62 -9.82
C PHE A 143 2.67 9.30 -10.23
N GLU A 144 3.06 9.53 -11.49
CA GLU A 144 4.46 9.35 -11.94
C GLU A 144 5.45 10.12 -11.04
N HIS A 145 5.14 11.37 -10.70
CA HIS A 145 6.01 12.18 -9.84
C HIS A 145 6.06 11.65 -8.40
N PHE A 146 4.99 11.03 -7.93
CA PHE A 146 4.99 10.31 -6.66
C PHE A 146 5.93 9.09 -6.72
N GLU A 147 5.90 8.32 -7.81
CA GLU A 147 6.76 7.14 -8.03
C GLU A 147 8.22 7.54 -8.18
N ILE A 148 8.52 8.60 -8.94
CA ILE A 148 9.87 9.20 -9.04
C ILE A 148 10.40 9.56 -7.65
N ALA A 149 9.59 10.20 -6.80
CA ALA A 149 9.98 10.55 -5.44
C ALA A 149 10.17 9.31 -4.56
N ALA A 150 9.31 8.29 -4.71
CA ALA A 150 9.39 7.03 -3.98
C ALA A 150 10.67 6.27 -4.33
N TYR A 151 10.98 6.09 -5.62
CA TYR A 151 12.21 5.42 -6.06
C TYR A 151 13.47 6.20 -5.70
N THR A 152 13.46 7.53 -5.83
CA THR A 152 14.60 8.36 -5.38
C THR A 152 14.87 8.17 -3.89
N SER A 153 13.81 8.14 -3.08
CA SER A 153 13.92 7.88 -1.64
C SER A 153 14.41 6.46 -1.37
N LEU A 154 13.90 5.47 -2.11
CA LEU A 154 14.22 4.06 -1.94
C LEU A 154 15.68 3.74 -2.30
N ILE A 155 16.21 4.36 -3.35
CA ILE A 155 17.64 4.28 -3.72
C ILE A 155 18.50 4.84 -2.59
N THR A 156 18.12 6.01 -2.05
CA THR A 156 18.83 6.61 -0.90
C THR A 156 18.80 5.68 0.32
N MET A 157 17.65 5.05 0.59
CA MET A 157 17.53 4.05 1.66
C MET A 157 18.43 2.83 1.40
N ALA A 158 18.53 2.35 0.15
CA ALA A 158 19.40 1.25 -0.22
C ALA A 158 20.88 1.59 0.04
N GLU A 159 21.32 2.80 -0.30
CA GLU A 159 22.69 3.28 -0.04
C GLU A 159 23.01 3.28 1.46
N GLN A 160 22.08 3.74 2.30
CA GLN A 160 22.29 3.82 3.75
C GLN A 160 22.02 2.50 4.49
N GLY A 161 21.18 1.63 3.93
CA GLY A 161 20.66 0.41 4.55
C GLY A 161 21.41 -0.87 4.17
N GLY A 162 22.47 -0.79 3.34
CA GLY A 162 23.24 -1.95 2.90
C GLY A 162 22.64 -2.69 1.69
N GLY A 163 21.78 -2.02 0.92
CA GLY A 163 21.08 -2.54 -0.25
C GLY A 163 21.75 -2.23 -1.59
N GLN A 164 23.08 -2.05 -1.63
CA GLN A 164 23.81 -1.59 -2.83
C GLN A 164 23.55 -2.45 -4.08
N SER A 165 23.33 -3.75 -3.92
CA SER A 165 23.02 -4.66 -5.03
C SER A 165 21.66 -4.38 -5.69
N ALA A 166 20.74 -3.71 -4.98
CA ALA A 166 19.41 -3.37 -5.49
C ALA A 166 19.40 -2.10 -6.36
N ILE A 167 20.39 -1.21 -6.17
CA ILE A 167 20.42 0.12 -6.80
C ILE A 167 20.28 0.07 -8.32
N PRO A 168 20.96 -0.82 -9.07
CA PRO A 168 20.81 -0.86 -10.53
C PRO A 168 19.38 -1.13 -10.99
N LEU A 169 18.67 -2.04 -10.31
CA LEU A 169 17.29 -2.39 -10.65
C LEU A 169 16.32 -1.26 -10.26
N LEU A 170 16.51 -0.65 -9.09
CA LEU A 170 15.73 0.50 -8.65
C LEU A 170 15.94 1.73 -9.54
N GLN A 171 17.17 1.95 -10.02
CA GLN A 171 17.47 3.02 -10.97
C GLN A 171 16.77 2.78 -12.31
N GLN A 172 16.70 1.53 -12.76
CA GLN A 172 15.94 1.20 -13.96
C GLN A 172 14.44 1.53 -13.79
N ASN A 173 13.84 1.24 -12.63
CA ASN A 173 12.44 1.62 -12.38
C ASN A 173 12.29 3.16 -12.43
N LEU A 174 13.17 3.87 -11.71
CA LEU A 174 13.16 5.35 -11.68
C LEU A 174 13.30 5.98 -13.08
N ASP A 175 14.14 5.42 -13.94
CA ASP A 175 14.36 5.94 -15.28
C ASP A 175 13.14 5.72 -16.19
N GLU A 176 12.42 4.61 -16.01
CA GLU A 176 11.15 4.36 -16.69
C GLU A 176 10.07 5.36 -16.25
N GLU A 177 9.90 5.65 -14.94
CA GLU A 177 8.87 6.61 -14.50
C GLU A 177 9.19 8.03 -14.95
N ARG A 178 10.48 8.40 -15.00
CA ARG A 178 10.90 9.69 -15.55
C ARG A 178 10.56 9.82 -17.03
N ALA A 179 10.79 8.75 -17.80
CA ALA A 179 10.43 8.71 -19.20
C ALA A 179 8.91 8.78 -19.39
N MET A 180 8.15 8.06 -18.56
CA MET A 180 6.70 8.07 -18.59
C MET A 180 6.13 9.45 -18.26
N ALA A 181 6.59 10.09 -17.18
CA ALA A 181 6.21 11.46 -16.81
C ALA A 181 6.45 12.45 -17.96
N ALA A 182 7.62 12.36 -18.61
CA ALA A 182 7.96 13.22 -19.74
C ALA A 182 7.06 13.00 -20.96
N ASP A 183 6.73 11.73 -21.27
CA ASP A 183 5.83 11.38 -22.37
C ASP A 183 4.38 11.87 -22.10
N ILE A 184 3.89 11.74 -20.85
CA ILE A 184 2.58 12.25 -20.45
C ILE A 184 2.55 13.78 -20.56
N GLU A 185 3.57 14.47 -20.06
CA GLU A 185 3.65 15.94 -20.15
C GLU A 185 3.64 16.41 -21.61
N ALA A 186 4.40 15.74 -22.48
CA ALA A 186 4.47 16.06 -23.91
C ALA A 186 3.14 15.81 -24.63
N GLY A 187 2.41 14.74 -24.27
CA GLY A 187 1.13 14.37 -24.88
C GLY A 187 -0.08 15.16 -24.36
N LEU A 188 0.00 15.72 -23.16
CA LEU A 188 -1.14 16.39 -22.50
C LEU A 188 -1.82 17.48 -23.35
N PRO A 189 -1.10 18.38 -24.06
CA PRO A 189 -1.73 19.37 -24.93
C PRO A 189 -2.57 18.76 -26.06
N ASP A 190 -2.17 17.61 -26.59
CA ASP A 190 -2.89 16.92 -27.66
C ASP A 190 -4.16 16.27 -27.13
N VAL A 191 -4.12 15.67 -25.94
CA VAL A 191 -5.30 15.16 -25.21
C VAL A 191 -6.32 16.28 -25.00
N VAL A 192 -5.89 17.45 -24.52
CA VAL A 192 -6.78 18.60 -24.29
C VAL A 192 -7.40 19.09 -25.61
N ARG A 193 -6.61 19.21 -26.68
CA ARG A 193 -7.13 19.63 -28.00
C ARG A 193 -8.14 18.63 -28.55
N GLN A 194 -7.86 17.33 -28.39
CA GLN A 194 -8.77 16.25 -28.79
C GLN A 194 -10.08 16.30 -28.00
N PHE A 195 -10.01 16.46 -26.68
CA PHE A 195 -11.18 16.59 -25.80
C PHE A 195 -12.09 17.74 -26.21
N ILE A 196 -11.51 18.93 -26.44
CA ILE A 196 -12.26 20.11 -26.90
C ILE A 196 -12.92 19.84 -28.25
N ARG A 197 -12.19 19.21 -29.19
CA ARG A 197 -12.69 18.88 -30.53
C ARG A 197 -13.89 17.93 -30.48
N LEU A 198 -13.82 16.86 -29.69
CA LEU A 198 -14.90 15.89 -29.52
C LEU A 198 -16.12 16.55 -28.85
N SER A 199 -15.88 17.31 -27.77
CA SER A 199 -16.92 18.04 -27.04
C SER A 199 -17.67 19.04 -27.91
N ALA A 200 -16.96 19.76 -28.80
CA ALA A 200 -17.57 20.72 -29.73
C ALA A 200 -18.37 20.05 -30.87
N SER A 201 -18.25 18.74 -31.03
CA SER A 201 -18.93 17.95 -32.07
C SER A 201 -20.07 17.08 -31.54
N ASP A 202 -20.50 17.29 -30.28
CA ASP A 202 -21.45 16.45 -29.54
C ASP A 202 -21.09 14.95 -29.55
N GLN A 203 -19.80 14.63 -29.69
CA GLN A 203 -19.27 13.28 -29.55
C GLN A 203 -18.88 13.03 -28.10
N ARG A 204 -18.86 11.75 -27.72
CA ARG A 204 -18.32 11.33 -26.43
C ARG A 204 -16.85 11.73 -26.36
N ALA A 205 -16.45 12.43 -25.30
CA ALA A 205 -15.10 12.98 -25.15
C ALA A 205 -14.39 12.50 -23.87
N ASP A 206 -15.12 11.86 -22.95
CA ASP A 206 -14.60 11.44 -21.64
C ASP A 206 -13.65 10.24 -21.71
N VAL A 207 -13.73 9.44 -22.77
CA VAL A 207 -12.93 8.22 -22.97
C VAL A 207 -12.51 8.03 -24.42
#